data_AF-A0A814F5K0-F1
#
_entry.id   AF-A0A814F5K0-F1
#
_cell.length_a   1.000
_cell.length_b   1.000
_cell.length_c   1.000
_cell.angle_alpha   90.00
_cell.angle_beta   90.00
_cell.angle_gamma   90.00
#
_symmetry.space_group_name_H-M   'P 1'
#
loop_
_entity.id
_entity.type
_entity.pdbx_description
1 polymer ?
#
loop_
_entity_poly.entity_id
_entity_poly.type
_entity_poly.pdbx_seq_one_letter_code
_entity_poly.pdbx_strand_id
1 'polypeptide(L)'
;MHGRWSHETITKRVYYLNRIADLIQARLEDFARAESLDQGKPLWLARTMEIPRAIDNFRFFATALMQSREIFTPHPTIPNVISYTVRNPIGVAVLISPWNLPLYLLTWKIAPCIAFGCTCVCKPSEFTSVTAGMLAQVFIDVGMYLY
;
A
#
# COMPACT_ATOMS: atom_id res chain seq x y z
N MET A 1 -18.82 7.56 8.86
CA MET A 1 -18.20 6.55 7.96
C MET A 1 -16.81 6.18 8.49
N HIS A 2 -16.71 5.44 9.59
CA HIS A 2 -15.41 4.99 10.10
C HIS A 2 -15.45 3.47 10.21
N GLY A 3 -14.83 2.80 9.24
CA GLY A 3 -14.67 1.35 9.25
C GLY A 3 -13.63 0.95 10.28
N ARG A 4 -13.63 -0.32 10.69
CA ARG A 4 -12.71 -0.84 11.72
C ARG A 4 -11.22 -0.59 11.37
N TRP A 5 -10.86 -0.56 10.08
CA TRP A 5 -9.51 -0.25 9.61
C TRP A 5 -9.00 1.16 9.96
N SER A 6 -9.86 2.19 9.92
CA SER A 6 -9.42 3.58 10.17
C SER A 6 -9.00 3.80 11.63
N HIS A 7 -9.47 2.95 12.54
CA HIS A 7 -9.12 2.97 13.96
C HIS A 7 -8.00 2.02 14.34
N GLU A 8 -7.43 1.28 13.38
CA GLU A 8 -6.35 0.35 13.70
C GLU A 8 -5.09 1.07 14.17
N THR A 9 -4.27 0.36 14.95
CA THR A 9 -3.02 0.95 15.45
C THR A 9 -1.99 1.09 14.34
N ILE A 10 -1.09 2.07 14.46
CA ILE A 10 0.07 2.21 13.56
C ILE A 10 0.85 0.90 13.48
N THR A 11 1.15 0.28 14.63
CA THR A 11 1.87 -1.00 14.70
C THR A 11 1.17 -2.10 13.90
N LYS A 12 -0.16 -2.19 13.97
CA LYS A 12 -0.91 -3.19 13.21
C LYS A 12 -0.88 -2.91 11.70
N ARG A 13 -1.01 -1.65 11.27
CA ARG A 13 -0.89 -1.27 9.86
C ARG A 13 0.51 -1.56 9.31
N VAL A 14 1.56 -1.24 10.07
CA VAL A 14 2.96 -1.56 9.76
C VAL A 14 3.17 -3.08 9.64
N TYR A 15 2.57 -3.86 10.54
CA TYR A 15 2.59 -5.32 10.46
C TYR A 15 1.99 -5.80 9.13
N TYR A 16 0.79 -5.34 8.76
CA TYR A 16 0.15 -5.74 7.51
C TYR A 16 0.98 -5.36 6.28
N LEU A 17 1.48 -4.13 6.20
CA LEU A 17 2.34 -3.68 5.09
C LEU A 17 3.57 -4.58 4.92
N ASN A 18 4.23 -4.93 6.04
CA ASN A 18 5.38 -5.82 6.01
C ASN A 18 5.01 -7.25 5.63
N ARG A 19 3.88 -7.78 6.12
CA ARG A 19 3.40 -9.13 5.77
C ARG A 19 3.01 -9.25 4.30
N ILE A 20 2.39 -8.21 3.73
CA ILE A 20 2.09 -8.14 2.29
C ILE A 20 3.39 -8.22 1.50
N ALA A 21 4.38 -7.41 1.86
CA ALA A 21 5.69 -7.43 1.23
C ALA A 21 6.38 -8.79 1.32
N ASP A 22 6.37 -9.45 2.50
CA ASP A 22 6.90 -10.81 2.69
C ASP A 22 6.25 -11.82 1.72
N LEU A 23 4.93 -11.76 1.57
CA LEU A 23 4.18 -12.73 0.76
C LEU A 23 4.31 -12.51 -0.74
N ILE A 24 4.51 -11.27 -1.18
CA ILE A 24 4.87 -10.99 -2.58
C ILE A 24 6.29 -11.48 -2.83
N GLN A 25 7.22 -11.21 -1.90
CA GLN A 25 8.62 -11.66 -2.01
C GLN A 25 8.75 -13.18 -2.05
N ALA A 26 7.99 -13.90 -1.22
CA ALA A 26 7.94 -15.36 -1.24
C ALA A 26 7.43 -15.94 -2.58
N ARG A 27 6.63 -15.16 -3.33
CA ARG A 27 6.05 -15.52 -4.63
C ARG A 27 6.65 -14.73 -5.78
N LEU A 28 7.86 -14.17 -5.61
CA LEU A 28 8.45 -13.22 -6.55
C LEU A 28 8.52 -13.78 -7.98
N GLU A 29 8.90 -15.05 -8.13
CA GLU A 29 8.98 -15.70 -9.43
C GLU A 29 7.62 -15.82 -10.11
N ASP A 30 6.57 -16.15 -9.36
CA ASP A 30 5.21 -16.28 -9.90
C ASP A 30 4.69 -14.93 -10.36
N PHE A 31 4.88 -13.89 -9.54
CA PHE A 31 4.53 -12.51 -9.91
C PHE A 31 5.33 -12.03 -11.13
N ALA A 32 6.63 -12.32 -11.20
CA ALA A 32 7.46 -11.89 -12.32
C ALA A 32 7.06 -12.56 -13.64
N ARG A 33 6.75 -13.86 -13.61
CA ARG A 33 6.23 -14.59 -14.78
C ARG A 33 4.88 -14.07 -15.22
N ALA A 34 3.96 -13.85 -14.28
CA ALA A 34 2.65 -13.30 -14.58
C ALA A 34 2.74 -11.89 -15.19
N GLU A 35 3.55 -11.00 -14.59
CA GLU A 35 3.75 -9.63 -15.10
C GLU A 35 4.36 -9.63 -16.51
N SER A 36 5.32 -10.53 -16.76
CA SER A 36 5.98 -10.69 -18.06
C SER A 36 5.02 -11.22 -19.13
N LEU A 37 4.21 -12.22 -18.81
CA LEU A 37 3.22 -12.80 -19.73
C LEU A 37 2.08 -11.85 -20.05
N ASP A 38 1.57 -11.13 -19.04
CA ASP A 38 0.41 -10.26 -19.16
C ASP A 38 0.76 -8.93 -19.87
N GLN A 39 1.92 -8.34 -19.55
CA GLN A 39 2.35 -7.06 -20.12
C GLN A 39 3.21 -7.21 -21.38
N GLY A 40 3.96 -8.30 -21.52
CA GLY A 40 4.87 -8.55 -22.65
C GLY A 40 6.34 -8.11 -22.45
N LYS A 41 6.72 -7.63 -21.25
CA LYS A 41 8.12 -7.28 -20.94
C LYS A 41 9.00 -8.53 -20.77
N PRO A 42 10.32 -8.42 -20.99
CA PRO A 42 11.25 -9.50 -20.67
C PRO A 42 11.16 -9.91 -19.20
N LEU A 43 11.15 -11.22 -18.94
CA LEU A 43 11.04 -11.79 -17.58
C LEU A 43 12.09 -11.24 -16.62
N TRP A 44 13.33 -11.05 -17.09
CA TRP A 44 14.41 -10.51 -16.25
C TRP A 44 14.05 -9.12 -15.72
N LEU A 45 13.41 -8.27 -16.54
CA LEU A 45 13.05 -6.90 -16.16
C LEU A 45 11.94 -6.91 -15.10
N ALA A 46 10.92 -7.76 -15.26
CA ALA A 46 9.90 -7.96 -14.26
C ALA A 46 10.52 -8.45 -12.93
N ARG A 47 11.38 -9.48 -13.03
CA ARG A 47 12.01 -10.18 -11.89
C ARG A 47 12.95 -9.31 -11.08
N THR A 48 13.85 -8.58 -11.73
CA THR A 48 14.94 -7.86 -11.05
C THR A 48 14.61 -6.41 -10.74
N MET A 49 13.58 -5.83 -11.38
CA MET A 49 13.26 -4.41 -11.20
C MET A 49 11.82 -4.16 -10.75
N GLU A 50 10.81 -4.75 -11.36
CA GLU A 50 9.42 -4.33 -11.09
C GLU A 50 8.81 -4.97 -9.86
N ILE A 51 8.91 -6.30 -9.74
CA ILE A 51 8.40 -6.99 -8.56
C ILE A 51 9.13 -6.54 -7.29
N PRO A 52 10.47 -6.39 -7.27
CA PRO A 52 11.18 -5.78 -6.15
C PRO A 52 10.66 -4.39 -5.78
N ARG A 53 10.47 -3.50 -6.77
CA ARG A 53 9.90 -2.17 -6.50
C ARG A 53 8.49 -2.21 -5.94
N ALA A 54 7.65 -3.15 -6.38
CA ALA A 54 6.32 -3.33 -5.80
C ALA A 54 6.37 -3.77 -4.32
N ILE A 55 7.33 -4.63 -3.96
CA ILE A 55 7.62 -5.03 -2.57
C ILE A 55 8.10 -3.82 -1.77
N ASP A 56 9.06 -3.06 -2.32
CA ASP A 56 9.66 -1.90 -1.67
C ASP A 56 8.64 -0.81 -1.36
N ASN A 57 7.60 -0.64 -2.18
CA ASN A 57 6.51 0.31 -1.90
C ASN A 57 5.88 0.05 -0.52
N PHE A 58 5.53 -1.20 -0.22
CA PHE A 58 4.94 -1.55 1.06
C PHE A 58 5.93 -1.36 2.22
N ARG A 59 7.20 -1.75 2.04
CA ARG A 59 8.26 -1.56 3.05
C ARG A 59 8.53 -0.09 3.34
N PHE A 60 8.59 0.71 2.28
CA PHE A 60 8.78 2.15 2.34
C PHE A 60 7.66 2.79 3.16
N PHE A 61 6.39 2.53 2.81
CA PHE A 61 5.27 3.11 3.53
C PHE A 61 5.10 2.56 4.96
N ALA A 62 5.53 1.33 5.23
CA ALA A 62 5.62 0.82 6.61
C ALA A 62 6.60 1.66 7.45
N THR A 63 7.78 1.97 6.88
CA THR A 63 8.80 2.79 7.53
C THR A 63 8.36 4.24 7.66
N ALA A 64 7.81 4.83 6.59
CA ALA A 64 7.32 6.20 6.58
C ALA A 64 6.19 6.42 7.58
N LEU A 65 5.31 5.44 7.77
CA LEU A 65 4.25 5.51 8.77
C LEU A 65 4.80 5.55 10.21
N MET A 66 5.83 4.75 10.51
CA MET A 66 6.51 4.78 11.82
C MET A 66 7.22 6.12 12.10
N GLN A 67 7.66 6.80 11.04
CA GLN A 67 8.30 8.11 11.13
C GLN A 67 7.30 9.28 11.11
N SER A 68 6.02 9.01 10.83
CA SER A 68 4.98 10.04 10.80
C SER A 68 4.72 10.56 12.21
N ARG A 69 4.90 11.88 12.40
CA ARG A 69 4.67 12.55 13.68
C ARG A 69 3.60 13.62 13.54
N GLU A 70 2.74 13.68 14.55
CA GLU A 70 1.87 14.82 14.80
C GLU A 70 2.68 15.95 15.42
N ILE A 71 2.38 17.18 15.03
CA ILE A 71 3.08 18.37 15.52
C ILE A 71 2.29 18.89 16.71
N PHE A 72 2.99 19.08 17.84
CA PHE A 72 2.48 19.73 19.03
C PHE A 72 3.32 20.99 19.27
N THR A 73 2.67 22.14 19.27
CA THR A 73 3.33 23.44 19.49
C THR A 73 2.61 24.22 20.59
N PRO A 74 3.35 24.76 21.59
CA PRO A 74 2.76 25.70 22.53
C PRO A 74 2.32 26.96 21.79
N HIS A 75 1.23 27.57 22.23
CA HIS A 75 0.75 28.81 21.63
C HIS A 75 1.76 29.93 21.89
N PRO A 76 2.20 30.67 20.86
CA PRO A 76 3.30 31.63 21.01
C PRO A 76 2.96 32.82 21.90
N THR A 77 1.67 33.11 22.11
CA THR A 77 1.20 34.31 22.82
C THR A 77 0.24 34.04 23.98
N ILE A 78 -0.31 32.83 24.11
CA ILE A 78 -1.32 32.53 25.13
C ILE A 78 -0.76 31.44 26.05
N PRO A 79 -0.48 31.75 27.33
CA PRO A 79 -0.03 30.75 28.28
C PRO A 79 -1.05 29.61 28.41
N ASN A 80 -0.56 28.39 28.60
CA ASN A 80 -1.37 27.19 28.83
C ASN A 80 -2.29 26.78 27.66
N VAL A 81 -2.01 27.23 26.43
CA VAL A 81 -2.68 26.75 25.22
C VAL A 81 -1.73 25.88 24.40
N ILE A 82 -2.21 24.70 24.00
CA ILE A 82 -1.48 23.76 23.14
C ILE A 82 -2.20 23.70 21.78
N SER A 83 -1.46 23.96 20.71
CA SER A 83 -1.88 23.72 19.35
C SER A 83 -1.35 22.37 18.88
N TYR A 84 -2.17 21.57 18.23
CA TYR A 84 -1.75 20.28 17.69
C TYR A 84 -2.41 19.99 16.35
N THR A 85 -1.72 19.20 15.53
CA THR A 85 -2.24 18.75 14.23
C THR A 85 -2.38 17.25 14.23
N VAL A 86 -3.59 16.76 13.98
CA VAL A 86 -3.87 15.33 13.75
C VAL A 86 -4.00 15.04 12.26
N ARG A 87 -3.55 13.87 11.83
CA ARG A 87 -3.76 13.39 10.45
C ARG A 87 -4.78 12.27 10.45
N ASN A 88 -5.96 12.56 9.93
CA ASN A 88 -7.03 11.58 9.79
C ASN A 88 -7.10 11.03 8.36
N PRO A 89 -7.43 9.74 8.17
CA PRO A 89 -7.71 9.20 6.85
C PRO A 89 -8.86 9.95 6.18
N ILE A 90 -8.74 10.18 4.87
CA ILE A 90 -9.78 10.85 4.08
C ILE A 90 -11.03 9.97 3.87
N GLY A 91 -10.90 8.65 4.04
CA GLY A 91 -11.98 7.68 3.83
C GLY A 91 -11.68 6.69 2.70
N VAL A 92 -12.64 6.53 1.79
CA VAL A 92 -12.55 5.58 0.66
C VAL A 92 -11.98 6.28 -0.57
N ALA A 93 -10.95 5.70 -1.19
CA ALA A 93 -10.36 6.20 -2.44
C ALA A 93 -10.60 5.25 -3.63
N VAL A 94 -10.75 5.80 -4.84
CA VAL A 94 -10.74 5.02 -6.08
C VAL A 94 -9.36 5.11 -6.71
N LEU A 95 -8.70 3.96 -6.91
CA LEU A 95 -7.32 3.88 -7.39
C LEU A 95 -7.29 3.24 -8.78
N ILE A 96 -7.05 4.05 -9.81
CA ILE A 96 -6.98 3.60 -11.21
C ILE A 96 -5.52 3.51 -11.64
N SER A 97 -5.01 2.35 -12.08
CA SER A 97 -3.61 2.19 -12.54
C SER A 97 -3.50 1.83 -14.04
N PRO A 98 -2.45 2.31 -14.74
CA PRO A 98 -2.22 2.03 -16.15
C PRO A 98 -1.49 0.68 -16.37
N TRP A 99 -1.27 0.31 -17.63
CA TRP A 99 -0.77 -1.01 -18.06
C TRP A 99 0.75 -1.14 -18.21
N ASN A 100 1.51 -0.05 -18.16
CA ASN A 100 2.94 -0.08 -18.49
C ASN A 100 3.81 -0.66 -17.36
N LEU A 101 3.44 -0.40 -16.10
CA LEU A 101 4.07 -0.97 -14.90
C LEU A 101 2.98 -1.46 -13.92
N PRO A 102 2.18 -2.47 -14.31
CA PRO A 102 0.89 -2.80 -13.69
C PRO A 102 0.94 -2.95 -12.17
N LEU A 103 1.71 -3.90 -11.64
CA LEU A 103 1.76 -4.16 -10.20
C LEU A 103 2.45 -3.02 -9.44
N TYR A 104 3.55 -2.51 -9.99
CA TYR A 104 4.32 -1.44 -9.35
C TYR A 104 3.48 -0.17 -9.15
N LEU A 105 2.76 0.29 -10.18
CA LEU A 105 1.95 1.51 -10.08
C LEU A 105 0.69 1.31 -9.25
N LEU A 106 0.13 0.10 -9.24
CA LEU A 106 -0.99 -0.23 -8.37
C LEU A 106 -0.55 -0.17 -6.89
N THR A 107 0.56 -0.83 -6.54
CA THR A 107 1.09 -0.85 -5.18
C THR A 107 1.55 0.52 -4.70
N TRP A 108 2.06 1.39 -5.60
CA TRP A 108 2.39 2.79 -5.27
C TRP A 108 1.17 3.58 -4.77
N LYS A 109 -0.04 3.19 -5.18
CA LYS A 109 -1.30 3.82 -4.74
C LYS A 109 -1.90 3.13 -3.52
N ILE A 110 -1.84 1.80 -3.47
CA ILE A 110 -2.44 1.01 -2.37
C ILE A 110 -1.62 1.13 -1.08
N ALA A 111 -0.29 1.06 -1.15
CA ALA A 111 0.56 1.10 0.04
C ALA A 111 0.33 2.36 0.92
N PRO A 112 0.29 3.60 0.40
CA PRO A 112 -0.03 4.77 1.21
C PRO A 112 -1.49 4.78 1.70
N CYS A 113 -2.43 4.25 0.90
CA CYS A 113 -3.83 4.11 1.30
C CYS A 113 -3.95 3.26 2.57
N ILE A 114 -3.34 2.07 2.55
CA ILE A 114 -3.26 1.16 3.71
C ILE A 114 -2.55 1.85 4.87
N ALA A 115 -1.38 2.45 4.63
CA ALA A 115 -0.55 3.05 5.68
C ALA A 115 -1.27 4.14 6.47
N PHE A 116 -1.98 5.04 5.79
CA PHE A 116 -2.64 6.17 6.43
C PHE A 116 -4.09 5.89 6.83
N GLY A 117 -4.52 4.62 6.83
CA GLY A 117 -5.81 4.19 7.38
C GLY A 117 -7.00 4.43 6.45
N CYS A 118 -6.76 4.71 5.17
CA CYS A 118 -7.79 4.76 4.14
C CYS A 118 -8.19 3.35 3.68
N THR A 119 -9.34 3.24 3.05
CA THR A 119 -9.74 2.05 2.28
C THR A 119 -9.84 2.42 0.80
N CYS A 120 -9.86 1.42 -0.09
CA CYS A 120 -9.91 1.72 -1.51
C CYS A 120 -10.65 0.69 -2.37
N VAL A 121 -11.14 1.18 -3.50
CA VAL A 121 -11.57 0.37 -4.64
C VAL A 121 -10.54 0.55 -5.74
N CYS A 122 -9.98 -0.55 -6.25
CA CYS A 122 -8.92 -0.52 -7.24
C CYS A 122 -9.45 -0.92 -8.62
N LYS A 123 -9.10 -0.15 -9.66
CA LYS A 123 -9.31 -0.50 -11.06
C LYS A 123 -7.95 -0.59 -11.76
N PRO A 124 -7.35 -1.79 -11.86
CA PRO A 124 -6.18 -1.98 -12.72
C PRO A 124 -6.57 -1.84 -14.19
N SER A 125 -5.59 -1.72 -15.08
CA SER A 125 -5.86 -1.73 -16.51
C SER A 125 -6.43 -3.09 -16.95
N GLU A 126 -7.41 -3.05 -17.82
CA GLU A 126 -8.04 -4.19 -18.48
C GLU A 126 -7.06 -5.00 -19.36
N PHE A 127 -5.95 -4.39 -19.78
CA PHE A 127 -4.92 -5.05 -20.58
C PHE A 127 -3.94 -5.87 -19.75
N THR A 128 -3.80 -5.56 -18.46
CA THR A 128 -2.74 -6.13 -17.60
C THR A 128 -3.23 -6.25 -16.16
N SER A 129 -4.16 -7.16 -15.91
CA SER A 129 -4.88 -7.28 -14.64
C SER A 129 -4.49 -8.50 -13.81
N VAL A 130 -3.66 -9.40 -14.34
CA VAL A 130 -3.38 -10.69 -13.72
C VAL A 130 -2.70 -10.52 -12.36
N THR A 131 -1.66 -9.70 -12.28
CA THR A 131 -0.92 -9.49 -11.03
C THR A 131 -1.69 -8.65 -10.01
N ALA A 132 -2.66 -7.84 -10.45
CA ALA A 132 -3.61 -7.21 -9.54
C ALA A 132 -4.53 -8.26 -8.87
N GLY A 133 -4.99 -9.27 -9.62
CA GLY A 133 -5.72 -10.42 -9.05
C GLY A 133 -4.88 -11.22 -8.07
N MET A 134 -3.60 -11.48 -8.39
CA MET A 134 -2.67 -12.14 -7.48
C MET A 134 -2.43 -11.33 -6.19
N LEU A 135 -2.33 -10.00 -6.30
CA LEU A 135 -2.22 -9.12 -5.15
C LEU A 135 -3.49 -9.16 -4.27
N ALA A 136 -4.68 -9.26 -4.87
CA ALA A 136 -5.91 -9.46 -4.11
C ALA A 136 -5.86 -10.76 -3.29
N GLN A 137 -5.29 -11.85 -3.84
CA GLN A 137 -5.06 -13.07 -3.08
C GLN A 137 -4.08 -12.85 -1.92
N VAL A 138 -3.00 -12.07 -2.11
CA VAL A 138 -2.09 -11.69 -1.02
C VAL A 138 -2.84 -11.01 0.13
N PHE A 139 -3.77 -10.09 -0.18
CA PHE A 139 -4.60 -9.42 0.83
C PHE A 139 -5.52 -10.40 1.58
N ILE A 140 -6.03 -11.41 0.87
CA ILE A 140 -6.79 -12.49 1.49
C ILE A 140 -5.90 -13.30 2.44
N ASP A 141 -4.71 -13.69 1.99
CA ASP A 141 -3.77 -14.52 2.76
C ASP A 141 -3.31 -13.84 4.06
N VAL A 142 -3.22 -12.51 4.10
CA VAL A 142 -2.90 -11.75 5.33
C VAL A 142 -4.12 -11.49 6.22
N GLY A 143 -5.34 -11.74 5.76
CA GLY A 143 -6.57 -11.53 6.53
C GLY A 143 -7.18 -10.12 6.42
N MET A 144 -6.96 -9.41 5.31
CA MET A 144 -7.49 -8.04 5.10
C MET A 144 -8.91 -7.99 4.51
N TYR A 145 -9.59 -9.13 4.30
CA TYR A 145 -10.98 -9.22 3.81
C TYR A 145 -12.06 -9.08 4.90
N LEU A 146 -11.67 -8.85 6.16
CA LEU A 146 -12.54 -8.87 7.35
C LEU A 146 -12.92 -7.47 7.87
N TYR A 147 -12.83 -6.42 7.04
CA TYR A 147 -13.00 -5.02 7.48
C TYR A 147 -13.91 -4.20 6.57
#